data_AF-A0AA38PBD5-F1
#
_entry.id   AF-A0AA38PBD5-F1
#
_cell.length_a   1.000
_cell.length_b   1.000
_cell.length_c   1.000
_cell.angle_alpha   90.00
_cell.angle_beta   90.00
_cell.angle_gamma   90.00
#
_symmetry.space_group_name_H-M   'P 1'
#
loop_
_entity.id
_entity.type
_entity.pdbx_description
1 polymer ?
#
loop_
_entity_poly.entity_id
_entity_poly.type
_entity_poly.pdbx_seq_one_letter_code
_entity_poly.pdbx_strand_id
1 'polypeptide(L)' 'MNVMLTRCRRGMVVVSSKSFLQRIAQKTLVGQLAAYWTAQEGVNAWVNTQDVMNSRVDLPGA' A
#
# COMPACT_ATOMS: atom_id res chain seq x y z
N MET A 1 -12.56 -8.86 -1.61
CA MET A 1 -11.81 -7.99 -2.56
C MET A 1 -10.79 -8.85 -3.32
N ASN A 2 -11.25 -9.83 -4.10
CA ASN A 2 -10.34 -10.78 -4.78
C ASN A 2 -10.00 -10.33 -6.21
N VAL A 3 -10.90 -9.59 -6.87
CA VAL A 3 -10.76 -9.21 -8.28
C VAL A 3 -9.71 -8.12 -8.50
N MET A 4 -9.59 -7.14 -7.59
CA MET A 4 -8.62 -6.05 -7.75
C MET A 4 -7.18 -6.55 -7.60
N LEU A 5 -6.92 -7.41 -6.59
CA LEU A 5 -5.58 -7.92 -6.25
C LEU A 5 -5.03 -8.97 -7.23
N THR A 6 -5.90 -9.62 -8.00
CA THR A 6 -5.51 -10.68 -8.94
C THR A 6 -5.35 -10.19 -10.38
N ARG A 7 -5.64 -8.90 -10.67
CA ARG A 7 -5.59 -8.32 -12.03
C ARG A 7 -4.28 -7.62 -12.35
N CYS A 8 -3.43 -7.34 -11.36
CA CYS A 8 -2.14 -6.67 -11.54
C CYS A 8 -1.04 -7.70 -11.82
N ARG A 9 -0.34 -7.57 -12.96
CA ARG A 9 0.71 -8.52 -13.41
C ARG A 9 2.14 -8.14 -13.01
N ARG A 10 2.41 -6.85 -12.76
CA ARG A 10 3.77 -6.33 -12.49
C ARG A 10 3.93 -5.71 -11.11
N GLY A 11 2.88 -5.08 -10.61
CA GLY A 11 2.82 -4.50 -9.28
C GLY A 11 1.52 -3.76 -9.08
N MET A 12 1.19 -3.42 -7.83
CA MET A 12 -0.01 -2.69 -7.46
C MET A 12 0.36 -1.57 -6.48
N VAL A 13 -0.13 -0.36 -6.76
CA VAL A 13 -0.06 0.76 -5.82
C VAL A 13 -1.43 0.90 -5.15
N VAL A 14 -1.46 0.85 -3.82
CA VAL A 14 -2.68 1.05 -3.04
C VAL A 14 -2.60 2.41 -2.36
N VAL A 15 -3.50 3.33 -2.75
CA VAL A 15 -3.62 4.64 -2.11
C VAL A 15 -4.73 4.59 -1.07
N SER A 16 -4.36 4.78 0.20
CA SER A 16 -5.31 4.82 1.32
C SER A 16 -4.73 5.57 2.50
N SER A 17 -5.56 5.91 3.49
CA SER A 17 -5.06 6.50 4.73
C SER A 17 -4.57 5.42 5.69
N LYS A 18 -3.37 5.64 6.24
CA LYS A 18 -2.75 4.73 7.20
C LYS A 18 -3.63 4.46 8.41
N SER A 19 -4.24 5.52 8.96
CA SER A 19 -5.14 5.44 10.10
C SER A 19 -6.40 4.63 9.83
N PHE A 20 -6.93 4.65 8.61
CA PHE A 20 -8.10 3.85 8.22
C PHE A 20 -7.74 2.36 8.12
N LEU A 21 -6.63 2.04 7.46
CA LEU A 21 -6.14 0.66 7.30
C LEU A 21 -5.71 0.02 8.63
N GLN A 22 -5.19 0.82 9.57
CA GLN A 22 -4.82 0.34 10.90
C GLN A 22 -5.99 0.26 11.89
N ARG A 23 -7.16 0.83 11.57
CA ARG A 23 -8.34 0.82 12.44
C ARG A 23 -9.49 0.05 11.79
N ILE A 24 -10.41 0.79 11.17
CA ILE A 24 -11.69 0.28 10.68
C ILE A 24 -11.48 -0.83 9.64
N ALA A 25 -10.49 -0.66 8.76
CA ALA A 25 -10.23 -1.59 7.67
C ALA A 25 -9.18 -2.67 8.00
N GLN A 26 -8.74 -2.81 9.27
CA GLN A 26 -7.67 -3.75 9.64
C GLN A 26 -7.97 -5.22 9.27
N LYS A 27 -9.25 -5.61 9.33
CA LYS A 27 -9.70 -6.98 9.01
C LYS A 27 -9.96 -7.20 7.52
N THR A 28 -9.86 -6.14 6.71
CA THR A 28 -9.96 -6.28 5.25
C THR A 28 -8.67 -6.86 4.70
N LEU A 29 -8.73 -7.48 3.53
CA LEU A 29 -7.57 -8.03 2.86
C LEU A 29 -6.48 -6.96 2.63
N VAL A 30 -6.86 -5.72 2.31
CA VAL A 30 -5.92 -4.59 2.16
C VAL A 30 -5.32 -4.18 3.51
N GLY A 31 -6.11 -4.18 4.59
CA GLY A 31 -5.60 -3.92 5.94
C GLY A 31 -4.59 -4.97 6.39
N GLN A 32 -4.86 -6.24 6.13
CA GLN A 32 -3.93 -7.34 6.40
C GLN A 32 -2.65 -7.24 5.56
N LEU A 33 -2.77 -6.87 4.28
CA LEU A 33 -1.62 -6.67 3.39
C LEU A 33 -0.76 -5.47 3.85
N ALA A 34 -1.39 -4.36 4.25
CA ALA A 34 -0.70 -3.22 4.81
C ALA A 34 0.03 -3.57 6.12
N ALA A 35 -0.59 -4.37 6.99
CA ALA A 35 0.05 -4.85 8.21
C ALA A 35 1.25 -5.77 7.92
N TYR A 36 1.12 -6.68 6.95
CA TYR A 36 2.20 -7.55 6.50
C TYR A 36 3.42 -6.77 6.00
N TRP A 37 3.22 -5.82 5.09
CA TRP A 37 4.33 -5.01 4.56
C TRP A 37 4.91 -4.06 5.60
N THR A 38 4.08 -3.50 6.48
CA THR A 38 4.57 -2.70 7.62
C THR A 38 5.44 -3.55 8.56
N ALA A 39 5.14 -4.83 8.75
CA ALA A 39 5.95 -5.72 9.57
C ALA A 39 7.30 -6.09 8.90
N GLN A 40 7.37 -6.13 7.58
CA GLN A 40 8.61 -6.46 6.85
C GLN A 40 9.51 -5.25 6.59
N GLU A 41 8.95 -4.13 6.13
CA GLU A 41 9.71 -2.96 5.69
C GLU A 41 9.58 -1.75 6.62
N GLY A 42 8.75 -1.86 7.67
CA GLY A 42 8.59 -0.81 8.68
C GLY A 42 8.08 0.50 8.10
N VAL A 43 8.90 1.54 8.19
CA VAL A 43 8.55 2.90 7.74
C VAL A 43 8.54 3.00 6.22
N ASN A 44 9.35 2.20 5.52
CA ASN A 44 9.49 2.25 4.06
C ASN A 44 8.24 1.71 3.32
N ALA A 45 7.42 0.90 4.00
CA ALA A 45 6.15 0.41 3.46
C ALA A 45 5.12 1.53 3.20
N TRP A 46 5.32 2.71 3.80
CA TRP A 46 4.41 3.86 3.66
C TRP A 46 5.11 5.00 2.96
N VAL A 47 4.62 5.33 1.77
CA VAL A 47 5.11 6.44 0.97
C VAL A 47 4.22 7.66 1.20
N ASN A 48 4.81 8.82 1.48
CA ASN A 48 4.05 10.06 1.59
C ASN A 48 3.65 10.58 0.20
N THR A 49 2.49 11.23 0.13
CA THR A 49 1.99 11.87 -1.10
C THR A 49 2.96 12.92 -1.64
N GLN A 50 3.70 13.61 -0.77
CA GLN A 50 4.73 14.55 -1.18
C GLN A 50 5.90 13.89 -1.91
N ASP A 51 6.31 12.68 -1.50
CA ASP A 51 7.39 11.95 -2.15
C ASP A 51 6.96 11.45 -3.53
N VAL A 52 5.69 11.05 -3.66
CA VAL A 52 5.06 10.70 -4.95
C VAL A 52 5.03 11.91 -5.89
N MET A 53 4.63 13.09 -5.40
CA MET A 53 4.59 14.31 -6.21
C MET A 53 5.97 14.77 -6.67
N ASN A 54 7.00 14.49 -5.88
CA ASN A 54 8.39 14.82 -6.20
C ASN A 54 9.09 13.74 -7.06
N SER A 55 8.36 12.71 -7.52
CA SER A 55 8.91 11.56 -8.27
C SER A 55 10.09 10.88 -7.58
N ARG A 56 10.14 10.91 -6.24
CA ARG A 56 11.23 10.33 -5.44
C ARG A 56 10.96 8.89 -5.02
N VAL A 57 10.01 8.22 -5.67
CA VAL A 57 9.52 6.91 -5.27
C VAL A 57 9.61 5.95 -6.43
N ASP A 58 10.15 4.77 -6.15
CA ASP A 58 10.21 3.67 -7.12
C ASP A 58 8.85 2.96 -7.13
N LEU A 59 7.97 3.40 -8.04
CA LEU A 59 6.63 2.85 -8.20
C LEU A 59 6.63 1.79 -9.30
N PRO A 60 5.89 0.69 -9.14
CA PRO A 60 5.84 -0.35 -10.16
C PRO A 60 5.27 0.21 -11.48
N GLY A 61 6.14 0.35 -12.49
CA GLY A 61 5.81 0.87 -13.82
C GLY A 61 6.21 2.31 -14.10
N ALA A 62 6.92 2.97 -13.17
CA ALA A 62 7.60 4.26 -13.41
C ALA A 62 8.93 4.09 -14.15
#